data_AF-A0A950YLL2-F1
#
_entry.id   AF-A0A950YLL2-F1
#
_cell.length_a   1.000
_cell.length_b   1.000
_cell.length_c   1.000
_cell.angle_alpha   90.00
_cell.angle_beta   90.00
_cell.angle_gamma   90.00
#
_symmetry.space_group_name_H-M   'P 1'
#
loop_
_entity.id
_entity.type
_entity.pdbx_description
1 polymer ?
#
loop_
_entity_poly.entity_id
_entity_poly.type
_entity_poly.pdbx_seq_one_letter_code
_entity_poly.pdbx_strand_id
1 'polypeptide(L)'
;MLVRRVLSSVGERFSLDQNTLDDIKLGVSAACNNVVVHAYGGDSGPLAVNVRVRAESTEVTVRDHGLGIRHVAPAIDRTRFGLAVIGAVSQQAEFLSPRDGGTQVRMQFSAGPGRSPPLPALMSADESDRGAPSPFALSGDAVVTLAPVALLGSLLGRLSTTLASLRQFSLDRAGEIEQVMGALAHHALRAASEGRISFALLADDSRFEVKLAPLRTGSSGALRTSSRRRPSALRTFSEEIAVDASKDHESIHVVMLPRG
;
A
#
# COMPACT_ATOMS: atom_id res chain seq x y z
N MET A 1 9.32 -8.44 5.20
CA MET A 1 8.52 -7.20 5.19
C MET A 1 7.45 -7.26 4.11
N LEU A 2 6.20 -7.02 4.48
CA LEU A 2 5.01 -6.99 3.62
C LEU A 2 5.19 -6.05 2.40
N VAL A 3 5.87 -4.92 2.60
CA VAL A 3 6.19 -3.94 1.54
C VAL A 3 6.94 -4.56 0.36
N ARG A 4 7.98 -5.37 0.58
CA ARG A 4 8.75 -6.02 -0.50
C ARG A 4 7.88 -6.96 -1.35
N ARG A 5 6.88 -7.59 -0.72
CA ARG A 5 5.93 -8.49 -1.39
C ARG A 5 4.89 -7.72 -2.21
N VAL A 6 4.38 -6.61 -1.66
CA VAL A 6 3.55 -5.66 -2.42
C VAL A 6 4.29 -5.22 -3.67
N LEU A 7 5.57 -4.85 -3.56
CA LEU A 7 6.39 -4.43 -4.69
C LEU A 7 6.61 -5.52 -5.73
N SER A 8 6.89 -6.77 -5.33
CA SER A 8 6.94 -7.92 -6.26
C SER A 8 5.66 -8.01 -7.10
N SER A 9 4.50 -7.93 -6.43
CA SER A 9 3.19 -8.01 -7.09
C SER A 9 2.92 -6.84 -8.05
N VAL A 10 3.42 -5.64 -7.72
CA VAL A 10 3.39 -4.47 -8.62
C VAL A 10 4.27 -4.73 -9.84
N GLY A 11 5.53 -5.15 -9.65
CA GLY A 11 6.49 -5.34 -10.72
C GLY A 11 6.06 -6.33 -11.81
N GLU A 12 5.54 -7.50 -11.41
CA GLU A 12 5.00 -8.49 -12.34
C GLU A 12 3.85 -7.93 -13.20
N ARG A 13 2.99 -7.08 -12.62
CA ARG A 13 1.80 -6.57 -13.32
C ARG A 13 2.14 -5.52 -14.35
N PHE A 14 3.15 -4.70 -14.06
CA PHE A 14 3.57 -3.62 -14.93
C PHE A 14 4.68 -4.02 -15.89
N SER A 15 5.00 -5.32 -15.94
CA SER A 15 6.12 -5.89 -16.69
C SER A 15 7.40 -5.09 -16.43
N LEU A 16 7.64 -4.75 -15.16
CA LEU A 16 8.92 -4.18 -14.77
C LEU A 16 9.98 -5.25 -15.01
N ASP A 17 11.07 -4.85 -15.64
CA ASP A 17 12.24 -5.69 -15.78
C ASP A 17 12.68 -6.20 -14.40
N GLN A 18 13.15 -7.45 -14.34
CA GLN A 18 13.46 -8.11 -13.08
C GLN A 18 14.55 -7.37 -12.30
N ASN A 19 15.55 -6.80 -12.99
CA ASN A 19 16.60 -6.03 -12.33
C ASN A 19 16.02 -4.72 -11.75
N THR A 20 15.19 -4.02 -12.54
CA THR A 20 14.49 -2.81 -12.06
C THR A 20 13.63 -3.11 -10.83
N LEU A 21 12.92 -4.23 -10.85
CA LEU A 21 12.09 -4.65 -9.74
C LEU A 21 12.92 -4.99 -8.48
N ASP A 22 14.08 -5.63 -8.65
CA ASP A 22 14.96 -5.95 -7.53
C ASP A 22 15.63 -4.70 -6.96
N ASP A 23 16.00 -3.73 -7.80
CA ASP A 23 16.46 -2.40 -7.39
C ASP A 23 15.39 -1.63 -6.59
N ILE A 24 14.14 -1.65 -7.08
CA ILE A 24 12.98 -1.06 -6.37
C ILE A 24 12.82 -1.71 -5.00
N LYS A 25 12.84 -3.05 -4.92
CA LYS A 25 12.71 -3.76 -3.63
C LYS A 25 13.84 -3.39 -2.68
N LEU A 26 15.06 -3.27 -3.18
CA LEU A 26 16.23 -2.95 -2.39
C LEU A 26 16.15 -1.52 -1.85
N GLY A 27 15.89 -0.53 -2.71
CA GLY A 27 15.75 0.87 -2.32
C GLY A 27 14.60 1.11 -1.35
N VAL A 28 13.44 0.51 -1.60
CA VAL A 28 12.30 0.63 -0.68
C VAL A 28 12.56 -0.08 0.63
N SER A 29 13.21 -1.24 0.64
CA SER A 29 13.54 -1.94 1.90
C SER A 29 14.50 -1.10 2.76
N ALA A 30 15.48 -0.45 2.13
CA ALA A 30 16.38 0.47 2.83
C ALA A 30 15.64 1.68 3.40
N ALA A 31 14.74 2.30 2.62
CA ALA A 31 13.92 3.42 3.09
C ALA A 31 12.97 3.03 4.23
N CYS A 32 12.29 1.88 4.12
CA CYS A 32 11.42 1.35 5.17
C CYS A 32 12.20 1.02 6.45
N ASN A 33 13.39 0.43 6.31
CA ASN A 33 14.26 0.15 7.44
C ASN A 33 14.69 1.45 8.14
N ASN A 34 14.99 2.51 7.39
CA ASN A 34 15.28 3.81 7.98
C ASN A 34 14.10 4.35 8.79
N VAL A 35 12.86 4.20 8.30
CA VAL A 35 11.67 4.60 9.05
C VAL A 35 11.53 3.80 10.34
N VAL A 36 11.61 2.48 10.27
CA VAL A 36 11.48 1.59 11.44
C VAL A 36 12.53 1.90 12.51
N VAL A 37 13.77 2.16 12.11
CA VAL A 37 14.86 2.39 13.06
C VAL A 37 14.87 3.83 13.59
N HIS A 38 14.48 4.82 12.79
CA HIS A 38 14.78 6.23 13.10
C HIS A 38 13.56 7.15 13.20
N ALA A 39 12.42 6.83 12.59
CA ALA A 39 11.32 7.80 12.51
C ALA A 39 10.63 8.03 13.86
N TYR A 40 10.40 6.96 14.64
CA TYR A 40 9.47 7.00 15.78
C TYR A 40 10.14 6.81 17.15
N GLY A 41 11.47 6.93 17.24
CA GLY A 41 12.15 6.93 18.55
C GLY A 41 12.02 5.65 19.37
N GLY A 42 11.73 4.51 18.73
CA GLY A 42 11.50 3.22 19.38
C GLY A 42 10.02 2.80 19.43
N ASP A 43 9.10 3.72 19.18
CA ASP A 43 7.67 3.43 19.06
C ASP A 43 7.30 2.97 17.64
N SER A 44 6.09 2.43 17.48
CA SER A 44 5.53 2.11 16.16
C SER A 44 4.77 3.31 15.59
N GLY A 45 4.86 3.52 14.29
CA GLY A 45 4.16 4.60 13.60
C GLY A 45 3.94 4.34 12.12
N PRO A 46 3.08 5.14 11.46
CA PRO A 46 2.62 4.85 10.10
C PRO A 46 3.73 4.99 9.04
N LEU A 47 3.77 4.06 8.10
CA LEU A 47 4.64 4.10 6.92
C LEU A 47 3.76 4.08 5.67
N ALA A 48 3.92 5.07 4.79
CA ALA A 48 3.25 5.12 3.50
C ALA A 48 4.23 4.82 2.36
N VAL A 49 3.85 3.92 1.46
CA VAL A 49 4.59 3.66 0.21
C VAL A 49 3.69 3.94 -0.98
N ASN A 50 4.12 4.85 -1.84
CA ASN A 50 3.44 5.21 -3.08
C ASN A 50 4.29 4.75 -4.26
N VAL A 51 3.69 4.00 -5.20
CA VAL A 51 4.37 3.55 -6.42
C VAL A 51 3.63 4.08 -7.63
N ARG A 52 4.33 4.81 -8.48
CA ARG A 52 3.83 5.36 -9.74
C ARG A 52 4.62 4.80 -10.89
N VAL A 53 3.92 4.14 -11.79
CA VAL A 53 4.53 3.52 -12.95
C VAL A 53 4.18 4.35 -14.19
N ARG A 54 5.15 5.11 -14.71
CA ARG A 54 5.01 5.93 -15.94
C ARG A 54 5.41 5.13 -17.17
N ALA A 55 5.45 5.72 -18.37
CA ALA A 55 5.96 5.01 -19.55
C ALA A 55 7.46 4.71 -19.45
N GLU A 56 8.26 5.72 -19.08
CA GLU A 56 9.73 5.67 -19.13
C GLU A 56 10.41 5.51 -17.76
N SER A 57 9.65 5.62 -16.67
CA SER A 57 10.20 5.50 -15.32
C SER A 57 9.17 4.97 -14.33
N THR A 58 9.66 4.48 -13.20
CA THR A 58 8.87 4.17 -12.01
C THR A 58 9.33 5.07 -10.88
N GLU A 59 8.42 5.84 -10.31
CA GLU A 59 8.66 6.68 -9.13
C GLU A 59 8.10 5.96 -7.91
N VAL A 60 8.92 5.83 -6.87
CA VAL A 60 8.52 5.26 -5.58
C VAL A 60 8.77 6.27 -4.48
N THR A 61 7.76 6.56 -3.69
CA THR A 61 7.87 7.47 -2.53
C THR A 61 7.61 6.69 -1.25
N VAL A 62 8.50 6.82 -0.27
CA VAL A 62 8.35 6.27 1.09
C VAL A 62 8.24 7.43 2.06
N ARG A 63 7.22 7.45 2.91
CA ARG A 63 6.97 8.56 3.84
C ARG A 63 6.63 8.06 5.25
N ASP A 64 7.18 8.74 6.25
CA ASP A 64 6.81 8.65 7.66
C ASP A 64 6.25 9.98 8.20
N HIS A 65 5.72 9.94 9.41
CA HIS A 65 5.25 11.09 10.19
C HIS A 65 6.03 11.23 11.50
N GLY A 66 7.26 10.72 11.50
CA GLY A 66 8.13 10.70 12.66
C GLY A 66 8.84 12.02 12.92
N LEU A 67 9.98 11.92 13.59
CA LEU A 67 10.78 13.06 14.06
C LEU A 67 11.52 13.81 12.93
N GLY A 68 11.43 13.32 11.68
CA GLY A 68 12.14 13.85 10.52
C GLY A 68 13.63 13.49 10.48
N ILE A 69 14.34 13.97 9.45
CA ILE A 69 15.79 13.79 9.32
C ILE A 69 16.49 14.73 10.32
N ARG A 70 16.77 14.22 11.52
CA ARG A 70 17.71 14.90 12.43
C ARG A 70 19.14 14.63 11.96
N HIS A 71 20.01 15.63 11.97
CA HIS A 71 21.42 15.46 11.63
C HIS A 71 22.04 14.36 12.50
N VAL A 72 22.34 13.21 11.88
CA VAL A 72 22.92 12.06 12.55
C VAL A 72 24.38 12.40 12.90
N ALA A 73 24.72 12.28 14.18
CA ALA A 73 26.07 12.45 14.70
C ALA A 73 27.09 11.53 13.99
N PRO A 74 28.41 11.83 14.04
CA PRO A 74 29.40 11.29 13.09
C PRO A 74 29.86 9.84 13.36
N ALA A 75 29.08 8.99 14.03
CA ALA A 75 29.36 7.55 14.12
C ALA A 75 28.73 6.83 12.94
N ILE A 76 29.45 5.93 12.27
CA ILE A 76 29.07 5.25 11.02
C ILE A 76 27.77 4.46 11.23
N ASP A 77 26.64 5.14 11.01
CA ASP A 77 25.31 4.67 11.38
C ASP A 77 24.65 3.89 10.24
N ARG A 78 23.79 2.93 10.58
CA ARG A 78 23.00 2.12 9.64
C ARG A 78 22.16 2.98 8.68
N THR A 79 21.83 4.20 9.08
CA THR A 79 21.22 5.23 8.23
C THR A 79 22.07 5.56 7.01
N ARG A 80 23.39 5.74 7.18
CA ARG A 80 24.29 6.08 6.07
C ARG A 80 24.40 4.94 5.06
N PHE A 81 24.34 3.70 5.53
CA PHE A 81 24.26 2.54 4.66
C PHE A 81 22.93 2.50 3.91
N GLY A 82 21.80 2.72 4.58
CA GLY A 82 20.48 2.77 3.93
C GLY A 82 20.39 3.87 2.86
N LEU A 83 20.90 5.07 3.14
CA LEU A 83 20.96 6.17 2.17
C LEU A 83 21.89 5.85 0.99
N ALA A 84 23.04 5.23 1.23
CA ALA A 84 23.95 4.81 0.18
C ALA A 84 23.34 3.73 -0.74
N VAL A 85 22.63 2.76 -0.16
CA VAL A 85 21.89 1.75 -0.94
C VAL A 85 20.82 2.43 -1.81
N ILE A 86 20.02 3.33 -1.24
CA ILE A 86 18.99 4.09 -1.99
C ILE A 86 19.62 4.86 -3.16
N GLY A 87 20.73 5.57 -2.93
CA GLY A 87 21.44 6.30 -3.97
C GLY A 87 22.07 5.40 -5.03
N ALA A 88 22.47 4.17 -4.68
CA ALA A 88 23.11 3.24 -5.62
C ALA A 88 22.10 2.55 -6.55
N VAL A 89 20.89 2.28 -6.08
CA VAL A 89 19.88 1.50 -6.84
C VAL A 89 18.88 2.37 -7.60
N SER A 90 18.84 3.68 -7.32
CA SER A 90 17.93 4.62 -7.98
C SER A 90 18.70 5.54 -8.94
N GLN A 91 18.03 6.01 -9.98
CA GLN A 91 18.57 7.04 -10.87
C GLN A 91 18.61 8.40 -10.19
N GLN A 92 17.57 8.68 -9.39
CA GLN A 92 17.43 9.90 -8.63
C GLN A 92 16.79 9.56 -7.29
N ALA A 93 17.38 10.07 -6.22
CA ALA A 93 16.85 10.00 -4.86
C ALA A 93 16.78 11.41 -4.27
N GLU A 94 15.62 11.77 -3.75
CA GLU A 94 15.40 13.01 -3.02
C GLU A 94 14.90 12.72 -1.60
N PHE A 95 15.52 13.38 -0.64
CA PHE A 95 15.17 13.30 0.78
C PHE A 95 14.53 14.62 1.18
N LEU A 96 13.24 14.57 1.43
CA LEU A 96 12.40 15.73 1.70
C LEU A 96 11.95 15.71 3.16
N SER A 97 11.81 16.88 3.76
CA SER A 97 11.22 17.09 5.08
C SER A 97 9.90 17.85 4.89
N PRO A 98 8.76 17.14 4.80
CA PRO A 98 7.45 17.79 4.65
C PRO A 98 7.16 18.76 5.80
N ARG A 99 6.38 19.82 5.50
CA ARG A 99 6.05 20.87 6.49
C ARG A 99 5.18 20.38 7.64
N ASP A 100 4.43 19.31 7.41
CA ASP A 100 3.59 18.60 8.38
C ASP A 100 4.35 17.53 9.17
N GLY A 101 5.67 17.45 9.03
CA GLY A 101 6.55 16.57 9.80
C GLY A 101 6.98 15.30 9.06
N GLY A 102 7.80 14.50 9.75
CA GLY A 102 8.34 13.25 9.22
C GLY A 102 9.40 13.41 8.12
N THR A 103 9.69 12.30 7.45
CA THR A 103 10.59 12.23 6.30
C THR A 103 9.87 11.67 5.09
N GLN A 104 10.21 12.18 3.90
CA GLN A 104 9.77 11.62 2.64
C GLN A 104 10.98 11.33 1.75
N VAL A 105 11.13 10.08 1.30
CA VAL A 105 12.15 9.64 0.36
C VAL A 105 11.48 9.39 -0.99
N ARG A 106 11.86 10.13 -2.02
CA ARG A 106 11.40 9.93 -3.40
C ARG A 106 12.52 9.30 -4.23
N MET A 107 12.25 8.17 -4.86
CA MET A 107 13.18 7.40 -5.67
C MET A 107 12.63 7.24 -7.09
N GLN A 108 13.47 7.43 -8.10
CA GLN A 108 13.13 7.16 -9.49
C GLN A 108 13.97 6.02 -10.05
N PHE A 109 13.31 5.10 -10.76
CA PHE A 109 13.90 3.94 -11.40
C PHE A 109 13.56 3.96 -12.90
N SER A 110 14.50 3.54 -13.73
CA SER A 110 14.29 3.45 -15.18
C SER A 110 13.20 2.43 -15.51
N ALA A 111 12.36 2.70 -16.52
CA ALA A 111 11.66 1.61 -17.19
C ALA A 111 12.71 0.80 -17.97
N GLY A 112 12.92 -0.47 -17.61
CA GLY A 112 13.82 -1.35 -18.34
C GLY A 112 13.47 -1.46 -19.84
N PRO A 113 14.42 -1.86 -20.69
CA PRO A 113 14.20 -2.03 -22.13
C PRO A 113 13.13 -3.10 -22.41
N GLY A 114 12.24 -2.84 -23.37
CA GLY A 114 11.19 -3.79 -23.79
C GLY A 114 9.85 -3.67 -23.06
N ARG A 115 9.67 -2.64 -22.23
CA ARG A 115 8.41 -2.42 -21.53
C ARG A 115 7.29 -2.00 -22.47
N SER A 116 6.17 -2.71 -22.44
CA SER A 116 4.93 -2.21 -23.04
C SER A 116 4.48 -0.97 -22.27
N PRO A 117 4.12 0.14 -22.96
CA PRO A 117 3.59 1.30 -22.28
C PRO A 117 2.39 0.88 -21.43
N PRO A 118 2.27 1.40 -20.20
CA PRO A 118 1.08 1.12 -19.39
C PRO A 118 -0.15 1.54 -20.20
N LEU A 119 -1.20 0.70 -20.21
CA LEU A 119 -2.52 1.02 -20.80
C LEU A 119 -2.90 2.49 -20.51
N PRO A 120 -3.45 3.25 -21.47
CA PRO A 120 -3.75 4.69 -21.30
C PRO A 120 -4.59 5.04 -20.05
N ALA A 121 -5.40 4.09 -19.57
CA ALA A 121 -6.16 4.20 -18.32
C ALA A 121 -5.30 4.30 -17.05
N LEU A 122 -4.00 3.96 -17.12
CA LEU A 122 -3.02 4.08 -16.04
C LEU A 122 -2.33 5.46 -16.02
N MET A 123 -2.51 6.28 -17.07
CA MET A 123 -1.82 7.57 -17.24
C MET A 123 -2.70 8.79 -16.90
N SER A 124 -3.97 8.58 -16.54
CA SER A 124 -4.98 9.63 -16.35
C SER A 124 -5.05 10.20 -14.92
N ALA A 125 -4.11 9.85 -14.04
CA ALA A 125 -4.06 10.41 -12.69
C ALA A 125 -3.54 11.86 -12.75
N ASP A 126 -4.38 12.79 -12.33
CA ASP A 126 -4.17 14.24 -12.37
C ASP A 126 -2.83 14.64 -11.74
N GLU A 127 -2.04 15.48 -12.44
CA GLU A 127 -0.67 15.85 -12.03
C GLU A 127 -0.62 16.70 -10.75
N SER A 128 -1.78 17.18 -10.28
CA SER A 128 -1.97 18.03 -9.11
C SER A 128 -1.80 17.29 -7.77
N ASP A 129 -1.86 15.95 -7.77
CA ASP A 129 -1.88 15.09 -6.57
C ASP A 129 -0.49 14.46 -6.27
N ARG A 130 0.60 15.19 -6.55
CA ARG A 130 1.98 14.72 -6.39
C ARG A 130 2.36 14.52 -4.91
N GLY A 131 2.34 13.27 -4.43
CA GLY A 131 2.89 12.92 -3.12
C GLY A 131 2.05 13.39 -1.92
N ALA A 132 0.81 13.83 -2.16
CA ALA A 132 -0.12 14.05 -1.06
C ALA A 132 -0.32 12.71 -0.35
N PRO A 133 -0.22 12.67 0.99
CA PRO A 133 -0.54 11.47 1.73
C PRO A 133 -1.97 11.05 1.37
N SER A 134 -2.28 9.78 1.55
CA SER A 134 -3.69 9.41 1.68
C SER A 134 -4.32 10.41 2.67
N PRO A 135 -5.35 11.19 2.29
CA PRO A 135 -5.97 12.15 3.22
C PRO A 135 -6.57 11.48 4.46
N PHE A 136 -6.52 10.15 4.50
CA PHE A 136 -7.18 9.29 5.45
C PHE A 136 -6.13 8.75 6.40
N ALA A 137 -6.36 8.95 7.70
CA ALA A 137 -5.63 8.27 8.76
C ALA A 137 -5.91 6.76 8.63
N LEU A 138 -5.06 6.09 7.85
CA LEU A 138 -4.99 4.64 7.74
C LEU A 138 -3.80 4.19 8.58
N SER A 139 -4.07 3.41 9.62
CA SER A 139 -3.05 2.78 10.47
C SER A 139 -3.01 1.29 10.17
N GLY A 140 -1.81 0.72 10.01
CA GLY A 140 -1.58 -0.69 9.76
C GLY A 140 -0.11 -0.97 9.44
N ASP A 141 0.25 -2.25 9.33
CA ASP A 141 1.61 -2.71 9.02
C ASP A 141 2.08 -2.29 7.62
N ALA A 142 1.13 -2.06 6.70
CA ALA A 142 1.40 -1.44 5.41
C ALA A 142 0.23 -0.58 4.96
N VAL A 143 0.51 0.66 4.53
CA VAL A 143 -0.43 1.55 3.84
C VAL A 143 0.04 1.74 2.40
N VAL A 144 -0.84 1.39 1.45
CA VAL A 144 -0.54 1.40 0.01
C VAL A 144 -1.57 2.25 -0.71
N THR A 145 -1.10 3.21 -1.51
CA THR A 145 -1.95 3.99 -2.41
C THR A 145 -1.72 3.56 -3.85
N LEU A 146 -2.81 3.31 -4.56
CA LEU A 146 -2.82 2.83 -5.95
C LEU A 146 -3.58 3.81 -6.84
N ALA A 147 -2.98 4.13 -7.97
CA ALA A 147 -3.64 4.75 -9.10
C ALA A 147 -3.16 4.06 -10.39
N PRO A 148 -4.07 3.60 -11.27
CA PRO A 148 -5.53 3.62 -11.13
C PRO A 148 -6.05 2.49 -10.23
N VAL A 149 -7.29 2.64 -9.76
CA VAL A 149 -7.99 1.67 -8.88
C VAL A 149 -8.07 0.24 -9.45
N ALA A 150 -8.01 0.08 -10.78
CA ALA A 150 -8.01 -1.21 -11.45
C ALA A 150 -6.86 -2.15 -11.02
N LEU A 151 -5.79 -1.60 -10.43
CA LEU A 151 -4.67 -2.37 -9.90
C LEU A 151 -4.95 -3.07 -8.57
N LEU A 152 -5.99 -2.61 -7.85
CA LEU A 152 -6.27 -3.08 -6.50
C LEU A 152 -6.54 -4.59 -6.48
N GLY A 153 -7.34 -5.12 -7.41
CA GLY A 153 -7.72 -6.53 -7.41
C GLY A 153 -6.55 -7.50 -7.56
N SER A 154 -5.60 -7.19 -8.45
CA SER A 154 -4.42 -8.04 -8.63
C SER A 154 -3.48 -7.98 -7.42
N LEU A 155 -3.35 -6.80 -6.78
CA LEU A 155 -2.53 -6.65 -5.59
C LEU A 155 -3.14 -7.35 -4.37
N LEU A 156 -4.43 -7.16 -4.12
CA LEU A 156 -5.12 -7.80 -3.01
C LEU A 156 -5.13 -9.33 -3.14
N GLY A 157 -5.35 -9.86 -4.34
CA GLY A 157 -5.28 -11.32 -4.59
C GLY A 157 -3.91 -11.91 -4.25
N ARG A 158 -2.82 -11.29 -4.74
CA ARG A 158 -1.47 -11.76 -4.43
C ARG A 158 -1.07 -11.59 -2.97
N LEU A 159 -1.51 -10.51 -2.32
CA LEU A 159 -1.31 -10.31 -0.88
C LEU A 159 -2.02 -11.40 -0.07
N SER A 160 -3.21 -11.82 -0.51
CA SER A 160 -3.95 -12.93 0.12
C SER A 160 -3.15 -14.23 0.06
N THR A 161 -2.66 -14.65 -1.12
CA THR A 161 -1.81 -15.85 -1.29
C THR A 161 -0.54 -15.78 -0.44
N THR A 162 0.04 -14.59 -0.36
CA THR A 162 1.29 -14.31 0.33
C THR A 162 1.13 -14.38 1.85
N LEU A 163 0.01 -13.88 2.38
CA LEU A 163 -0.37 -13.96 3.80
C LEU A 163 -0.76 -15.38 4.20
N ALA A 164 -1.50 -16.09 3.34
CA ALA A 164 -1.82 -17.51 3.51
C ALA A 164 -0.56 -18.38 3.72
N SER A 165 0.52 -18.07 3.01
CA SER A 165 1.77 -18.83 3.08
C SER A 165 2.61 -18.55 4.34
N LEU A 166 2.30 -17.51 5.12
CA LEU A 166 3.13 -17.04 6.23
C LEU A 166 2.88 -17.75 7.57
N ARG A 167 2.15 -18.87 7.61
CA ARG A 167 1.79 -19.61 8.86
C ARG A 167 0.86 -18.83 9.83
N GLN A 168 0.32 -17.68 9.43
CA GLN A 168 -0.56 -16.85 10.28
C GLN A 168 -2.03 -17.32 10.30
N PHE A 169 -2.47 -18.10 9.30
CA PHE A 169 -3.87 -18.54 9.17
C PHE A 169 -3.96 -19.98 8.63
N SER A 170 -5.03 -20.70 8.98
CA SER A 170 -5.33 -22.03 8.42
C SER A 170 -5.61 -21.96 6.90
N LEU A 171 -5.47 -23.08 6.19
CA LEU A 171 -5.71 -23.15 4.73
C LEU A 171 -7.15 -22.73 4.37
N ASP A 172 -8.13 -23.12 5.18
CA ASP A 172 -9.52 -22.71 4.98
C ASP A 172 -9.67 -21.19 5.14
N ARG A 173 -9.04 -20.63 6.16
CA ARG A 173 -9.10 -19.18 6.44
C ARG A 173 -8.38 -18.36 5.37
N ALA A 174 -7.32 -18.89 4.77
CA ALA A 174 -6.67 -18.28 3.61
C ALA A 174 -7.62 -18.12 2.41
N GLY A 175 -8.40 -19.15 2.09
CA GLY A 175 -9.40 -19.08 1.01
C GLY A 175 -10.55 -18.11 1.31
N GLU A 176 -10.92 -17.98 2.57
CA GLU A 176 -11.89 -16.97 3.03
C GLU A 176 -11.35 -15.54 2.88
N ILE A 177 -10.09 -15.29 3.27
CA ILE A 177 -9.41 -14.01 3.10
C ILE A 177 -9.35 -13.63 1.62
N GLU A 178 -8.99 -14.57 0.73
CA GLU A 178 -8.94 -14.32 -0.70
C GLU A 178 -10.31 -13.89 -1.26
N GLN A 179 -11.40 -14.52 -0.81
CA GLN A 179 -12.76 -14.15 -1.21
C GLN A 179 -13.18 -12.76 -0.71
N VAL A 180 -12.83 -12.43 0.55
CA VAL A 180 -13.07 -11.09 1.13
C VAL A 180 -12.30 -10.02 0.37
N MET A 181 -11.02 -10.25 0.11
CA MET A 181 -10.13 -9.34 -0.60
C MET A 181 -10.57 -9.12 -2.06
N GLY A 182 -11.01 -10.18 -2.74
CA GLY A 182 -11.60 -10.10 -4.08
C GLY A 182 -12.90 -9.29 -4.11
N ALA A 183 -13.78 -9.48 -3.12
CA ALA A 183 -15.02 -8.72 -3.01
C ALA A 183 -14.77 -7.22 -2.73
N LEU A 184 -13.80 -6.89 -1.87
CA LEU A 184 -13.37 -5.50 -1.62
C LEU A 184 -12.83 -4.84 -2.88
N ALA A 185 -11.94 -5.52 -3.61
CA ALA A 185 -11.40 -4.98 -4.85
C ALA A 185 -12.49 -4.72 -5.91
N HIS A 186 -13.44 -5.66 -6.05
CA HIS A 186 -14.55 -5.52 -7.00
C HIS A 186 -15.45 -4.33 -6.64
N HIS A 187 -15.71 -4.13 -5.34
CA HIS A 187 -16.48 -2.98 -4.85
C HIS A 187 -15.74 -1.67 -5.10
N ALA A 188 -14.48 -1.58 -4.69
CA ALA A 188 -13.66 -0.38 -4.81
C ALA A 188 -13.51 0.09 -6.27
N LEU A 189 -13.40 -0.83 -7.23
CA LEU A 189 -13.34 -0.49 -8.66
C LEU A 189 -14.55 0.35 -9.12
N ARG A 190 -15.72 0.09 -8.55
CA ARG A 190 -16.95 0.83 -8.87
C ARG A 190 -17.11 2.05 -7.97
N ALA A 191 -16.64 1.97 -6.73
CA ALA A 191 -16.96 2.90 -5.66
C ALA A 191 -15.92 4.00 -5.42
N ALA A 192 -14.68 3.88 -5.91
CA ALA A 192 -13.63 4.87 -5.66
C ALA A 192 -14.00 6.28 -6.15
N SER A 193 -13.61 7.32 -5.39
CA SER A 193 -13.97 8.71 -5.69
C SER A 193 -13.07 9.37 -6.74
N GLU A 194 -11.77 9.09 -6.73
CA GLU A 194 -10.77 9.92 -7.44
C GLU A 194 -9.77 9.13 -8.28
N GLY A 195 -10.17 8.08 -9.01
CA GLY A 195 -9.25 7.28 -9.84
C GLY A 195 -8.11 6.56 -9.08
N ARG A 196 -7.92 6.89 -7.80
CA ARG A 196 -6.97 6.34 -6.83
C ARG A 196 -7.72 5.72 -5.66
N ILE A 197 -7.09 4.75 -5.03
CA ILE A 197 -7.58 4.09 -3.82
C ILE A 197 -6.38 3.81 -2.91
N SER A 198 -6.54 4.03 -1.62
CA SER A 198 -5.59 3.62 -0.60
C SER A 198 -6.18 2.45 0.19
N PHE A 199 -5.31 1.54 0.60
CA PHE A 199 -5.67 0.49 1.53
C PHE A 199 -4.59 0.30 2.58
N ALA A 200 -5.01 -0.02 3.80
CA ALA A 200 -4.13 -0.47 4.87
C ALA A 200 -4.39 -1.94 5.18
N LEU A 201 -3.32 -2.65 5.50
CA LEU A 201 -3.35 -4.02 5.99
C LEU A 201 -2.68 -4.08 7.34
N LEU A 202 -3.33 -4.75 8.29
CA LEU A 202 -2.76 -5.19 9.55
C LEU A 202 -2.95 -6.70 9.62
N ALA A 203 -1.89 -7.45 9.90
CA ALA A 203 -1.95 -8.90 9.96
C ALA A 203 -1.04 -9.41 11.07
N ASP A 204 -1.66 -9.81 12.19
CA ASP A 204 -0.98 -10.46 13.31
C ASP A 204 -1.57 -11.87 13.56
N ASP A 205 -1.05 -12.58 14.55
CA ASP A 205 -1.46 -13.96 14.87
C ASP A 205 -2.92 -14.07 15.35
N SER A 206 -3.56 -12.94 15.68
CA SER A 206 -4.88 -12.85 16.29
C SER A 206 -5.93 -12.14 15.43
N ARG A 207 -5.53 -11.46 14.35
CA ARG A 207 -6.44 -10.75 13.45
C ARG A 207 -5.79 -10.34 12.12
N PHE A 208 -6.63 -10.28 11.11
CA PHE A 208 -6.36 -9.68 9.82
C PHE A 208 -7.35 -8.52 9.62
N GLU A 209 -6.83 -7.31 9.43
CA GLU A 209 -7.63 -6.11 9.19
C GLU A 209 -7.27 -5.51 7.83
N VAL A 210 -8.28 -5.09 7.10
CA VAL A 210 -8.12 -4.34 5.87
C VAL A 210 -9.04 -3.12 5.87
N LYS A 211 -8.46 -1.95 5.59
CA LYS A 211 -9.19 -0.68 5.48
C LYS A 211 -8.98 -0.08 4.09
N LEU A 212 -10.04 0.40 3.43
CA LEU A 212 -10.00 1.04 2.11
C LEU A 212 -10.64 2.42 2.10
N ALA A 213 -9.98 3.38 1.45
CA ALA A 213 -10.46 4.76 1.24
C ALA A 213 -9.66 5.46 0.11
N PRO A 214 -10.20 6.45 -0.61
CA PRO A 214 -11.55 6.98 -0.50
C PRO A 214 -12.54 6.28 -1.44
N LEU A 215 -13.75 6.12 -0.96
CA LEU A 215 -14.91 5.72 -1.73
C LEU A 215 -15.88 6.91 -1.83
N ARG A 216 -16.71 6.94 -2.87
CA ARG A 216 -17.75 7.96 -3.00
C ARG A 216 -18.78 7.78 -1.89
N THR A 217 -19.17 8.87 -1.26
CA THR A 217 -20.19 8.86 -0.20
C THR A 217 -21.50 8.24 -0.70
N GLY A 218 -22.08 7.32 0.07
CA GLY A 218 -23.26 6.54 -0.27
C GLY A 218 -23.00 5.30 -1.12
N SER A 219 -21.78 5.08 -1.62
CA SER A 219 -21.46 3.93 -2.50
C SER A 219 -21.51 2.59 -1.78
N SER A 220 -21.32 2.57 -0.46
CA SER A 220 -21.17 1.36 0.36
C SER A 220 -22.44 1.01 1.17
N GLY A 221 -23.58 1.65 0.89
CA GLY A 221 -24.85 1.42 1.61
C GLY A 221 -25.38 -0.03 1.55
N ALA A 222 -25.08 -0.77 0.48
CA ALA A 222 -25.42 -2.19 0.36
C ALA A 222 -24.63 -3.07 1.33
N LEU A 223 -23.42 -2.65 1.74
CA LEU A 223 -22.63 -3.33 2.75
C LEU A 223 -23.14 -3.05 4.17
N ARG A 224 -23.79 -1.89 4.39
CA ARG A 224 -24.44 -1.51 5.66
C ARG A 224 -25.75 -2.23 5.93
N THR A 225 -26.55 -2.51 4.89
CA THR A 225 -27.93 -2.99 5.04
C THR A 225 -28.02 -4.51 4.89
N SER A 226 -28.68 -5.22 5.81
CA SER A 226 -28.95 -6.67 5.75
C SER A 226 -29.90 -7.03 4.58
N SER A 227 -29.52 -6.75 3.34
CA SER A 227 -30.30 -7.05 2.16
C SER A 227 -30.35 -8.57 1.93
N ARG A 228 -31.56 -9.08 1.67
CA ARG A 228 -31.94 -10.50 1.47
C ARG A 228 -31.30 -11.20 0.26
N ARG A 229 -30.31 -10.60 -0.40
CA ARG A 229 -29.54 -11.25 -1.46
C ARG A 229 -28.44 -12.12 -0.82
N ARG A 230 -28.02 -13.19 -1.51
CA ARG A 230 -26.97 -14.12 -1.05
C ARG A 230 -25.85 -13.36 -0.32
N PRO A 231 -25.44 -13.80 0.88
CA PRO A 231 -24.44 -13.08 1.65
C PRO A 231 -23.16 -12.95 0.81
N SER A 232 -22.67 -11.72 0.66
CA SER A 232 -21.39 -11.47 -0.01
C SER A 232 -20.28 -12.13 0.79
N ALA A 233 -19.18 -12.53 0.12
CA ALA A 233 -18.01 -13.11 0.80
C ALA A 233 -17.54 -12.26 1.99
N LEU A 234 -17.63 -10.93 1.85
CA LEU A 234 -17.45 -9.97 2.94
C LEU A 234 -18.25 -10.40 4.17
N ARG A 235 -19.58 -10.52 4.07
CA ARG A 235 -20.42 -10.87 5.23
C ARG A 235 -20.24 -12.28 5.74
N THR A 236 -19.98 -13.22 4.84
CA THR A 236 -19.88 -14.63 5.21
C THR A 236 -18.63 -14.90 6.05
N PHE A 237 -17.54 -14.18 5.77
CA PHE A 237 -16.23 -14.55 6.30
C PHE A 237 -15.60 -13.50 7.23
N SER A 238 -16.11 -12.27 7.29
CA SER A 238 -15.60 -11.27 8.23
C SER A 238 -16.46 -11.18 9.49
N GLU A 239 -15.79 -11.04 10.63
CA GLU A 239 -16.41 -10.84 11.93
C GLU A 239 -16.94 -9.41 12.07
N GLU A 240 -16.27 -8.44 11.44
CA GLU A 240 -16.71 -7.05 11.44
C GLU A 240 -16.56 -6.41 10.06
N ILE A 241 -17.59 -5.66 9.67
CA ILE A 241 -17.55 -4.74 8.52
C ILE A 241 -18.09 -3.39 8.99
N ALA A 242 -17.21 -2.41 9.11
CA ALA A 242 -17.57 -1.03 9.38
C ALA A 242 -17.50 -0.20 8.10
N VAL A 243 -18.49 0.68 7.91
CA VAL A 243 -18.51 1.67 6.83
C VAL A 243 -18.62 3.03 7.47
N ASP A 244 -17.53 3.78 7.44
CA ASP A 244 -17.47 5.14 7.97
C ASP A 244 -17.61 6.13 6.82
N ALA A 245 -18.65 6.95 6.89
CA ALA A 245 -18.86 8.06 5.96
C ALA A 245 -18.41 9.36 6.63
N SER A 246 -17.46 10.04 6.01
CA SER A 246 -17.12 11.43 6.31
C SER A 246 -17.84 12.38 5.34
N LYS A 247 -17.65 13.69 5.50
CA LYS A 247 -18.22 14.69 4.56
C LYS A 247 -17.71 14.50 3.13
N ASP A 248 -16.46 14.08 2.96
CA ASP A 248 -15.77 14.09 1.67
C ASP A 248 -15.63 12.70 1.04
N HIS A 249 -15.68 11.64 1.85
CA HIS A 249 -15.48 10.26 1.38
C HIS A 249 -16.08 9.22 2.32
N GLU A 250 -16.28 8.02 1.80
CA GLU A 250 -16.52 6.79 2.54
C GLU A 250 -15.23 5.98 2.71
N SER A 251 -15.16 5.22 3.81
CA SER A 251 -14.16 4.18 4.02
C SER A 251 -14.83 2.87 4.43
N ILE A 252 -14.21 1.76 4.07
CA ILE A 252 -14.62 0.42 4.51
C ILE A 252 -13.50 -0.13 5.38
N HIS A 253 -13.86 -0.69 6.52
CA HIS A 253 -12.97 -1.43 7.39
C HIS A 253 -13.53 -2.85 7.58
N VAL A 254 -12.70 -3.86 7.35
CA VAL A 254 -13.05 -5.27 7.49
C VAL A 254 -12.07 -5.93 8.44
N VAL A 255 -12.60 -6.65 9.42
CA VAL A 255 -11.82 -7.44 10.39
C VAL A 255 -12.13 -8.91 10.23
N MET A 256 -11.06 -9.71 10.18
CA MET A 256 -11.10 -11.16 10.09
C MET A 256 -10.28 -11.78 11.22
N LEU A 257 -10.90 -12.59 12.08
CA LEU A 257 -10.20 -13.30 13.16
C LEU A 257 -9.70 -14.68 12.70
N PRO A 258 -8.64 -15.25 13.29
CA PRO A 258 -8.25 -16.64 13.06
C PRO A 258 -9.39 -17.59 13.43
N ARG A 259 -9.51 -18.70 12.69
CA ARG A 259 -10.35 -19.83 13.12
C ARG A 259 -9.43 -20.90 13.69
N GLY A 260 -9.74 -21.34 14.92
CA GLY A 260 -8.98 -22.34 15.66
C GLY A 260 -8.93 -23.70 14.98
#